data_AF-A0A9D7MQ56-F1
#
_entry.id   AF-A0A9D7MQ56-F1
#
_cell.length_a   1.000
_cell.length_b   1.000
_cell.length_c   1.000
_cell.angle_alpha   90.00
_cell.angle_beta   90.00
_cell.angle_gamma   90.00
#
_symmetry.space_group_name_H-M   'P 1'
#
loop_
_entity.id
_entity.type
_entity.pdbx_description
1 polymer ?
#
loop_
_entity_poly.entity_id
_entity_poly.type
_entity_poly.pdbx_seq_one_letter_code
_entity_poly.pdbx_strand_id
1 'polypeptide(L)'
;MSIQDSAAQAPASWFQKEGWMLNMQTGSLFKLNIVYSVPTTSLNAYTVSVKVAPEGMLDQNSNTLYRTDSVSVLIRKATAPFELVDSSITRIDEATLTGSNLNILPAGSYYIVIRHRNGIETWSKSGGEALGSGNVLYNFTSAQSQAYGNNMTLKGTSYCIYSGNVNQDDIIDGLDLSLVDNDAYNFSSGYFVTDLNGDDIVDASDLALCDMNASNFVAVVRP
;
A
#
# COMPACT_ATOMS: atom_id res chain seq x y z
N MET A 1 -24.21 -21.53 -56.83
CA MET A 1 -24.26 -21.95 -55.41
C MET A 1 -24.02 -20.71 -54.59
N SER A 2 -25.06 -20.04 -54.08
CA SER A 2 -24.86 -18.84 -53.27
C SER A 2 -24.45 -19.28 -51.86
N ILE A 3 -23.35 -18.73 -51.37
CA ILE A 3 -22.90 -18.92 -50.00
C ILE A 3 -23.55 -17.78 -49.22
N GLN A 4 -24.55 -18.09 -48.40
CA GLN A 4 -25.06 -17.14 -47.42
C GLN A 4 -24.04 -17.05 -46.28
N ASP A 5 -23.41 -15.89 -46.14
CA ASP A 5 -22.47 -15.61 -45.05
C ASP A 5 -23.28 -15.06 -43.86
N SER A 6 -23.63 -15.94 -42.92
CA SER A 6 -24.22 -15.53 -41.64
C SER A 6 -23.08 -15.08 -40.72
N ALA A 7 -22.66 -13.82 -40.84
CA ALA A 7 -21.71 -13.23 -39.91
C ALA A 7 -22.39 -13.05 -38.54
N ALA A 8 -22.04 -13.90 -37.57
CA ALA A 8 -22.34 -13.64 -36.17
C ALA A 8 -21.63 -12.32 -35.77
N GLN A 9 -22.40 -11.34 -35.27
CA GLN A 9 -21.82 -10.10 -34.75
C GLN A 9 -20.91 -10.43 -33.57
N ALA A 10 -19.68 -9.92 -33.59
CA ALA A 10 -18.75 -10.13 -32.48
C ALA A 10 -19.22 -9.34 -31.23
N PRO A 11 -18.99 -9.87 -30.02
CA PRO A 11 -19.26 -9.16 -28.76
C PRO A 11 -18.46 -7.85 -28.64
N ALA A 12 -18.91 -6.93 -27.79
CA ALA A 12 -18.35 -5.56 -27.63
C ALA A 12 -16.85 -5.48 -27.26
N SER A 13 -16.22 -6.58 -26.82
CA SER A 13 -14.78 -6.65 -26.49
C SER A 13 -13.87 -7.05 -27.65
N TRP A 14 -14.42 -7.14 -28.88
CA TRP A 14 -13.71 -7.64 -30.04
C TRP A 14 -13.72 -6.60 -31.16
N PHE A 15 -12.57 -6.43 -31.81
CA PHE A 15 -12.47 -5.62 -33.03
C PHE A 15 -12.50 -6.54 -34.25
N GLN A 16 -13.39 -6.24 -35.20
CA GLN A 16 -13.47 -6.93 -36.49
C GLN A 16 -12.81 -6.09 -37.58
N LYS A 17 -11.88 -6.69 -38.32
CA LYS A 17 -11.34 -6.11 -39.56
C LYS A 17 -11.68 -7.05 -40.71
N GLU A 18 -12.37 -6.52 -41.71
CA GLU A 18 -12.68 -7.24 -42.93
C GLU A 18 -11.62 -6.94 -44.01
N GLY A 19 -11.23 -7.97 -44.77
CA GLY A 19 -10.33 -7.83 -45.91
C GLY A 19 -10.63 -8.85 -47.01
N TRP A 20 -10.46 -8.45 -48.27
CA TRP A 20 -10.53 -9.37 -49.40
C TRP A 20 -9.15 -9.95 -49.70
N MET A 21 -9.08 -11.26 -49.87
CA MET A 21 -7.89 -11.97 -50.34
C MET A 21 -8.15 -12.49 -51.75
N LEU A 22 -7.22 -12.23 -52.67
CA LEU A 22 -7.24 -12.81 -54.02
C LEU A 22 -6.51 -14.15 -54.02
N ASN A 23 -7.21 -15.22 -54.43
CA ASN A 23 -6.55 -16.46 -54.78
C ASN A 23 -5.91 -16.31 -56.16
N MET A 24 -4.58 -16.25 -56.21
CA MET A 24 -3.83 -16.02 -57.45
C MET A 24 -3.82 -17.21 -58.42
N GLN A 25 -4.27 -18.40 -57.99
CA GLN A 25 -4.38 -19.59 -58.84
C GLN A 25 -5.76 -19.70 -59.48
N THR A 26 -6.82 -19.33 -58.76
CA THR A 26 -8.22 -19.46 -59.24
C THR A 26 -8.88 -18.14 -59.61
N GLY A 27 -8.23 -17.00 -59.35
CA GLY A 27 -8.76 -15.66 -59.57
C GLY A 27 -9.94 -15.29 -58.66
N SER A 28 -10.29 -16.15 -57.71
CA SER A 28 -11.44 -15.97 -56.82
C SER A 28 -11.09 -15.07 -55.63
N LEU A 29 -12.03 -14.22 -55.23
CA LEU A 29 -11.92 -13.41 -54.01
C LEU A 29 -12.54 -14.15 -52.83
N PHE A 30 -11.83 -14.17 -51.70
CA PHE A 30 -12.32 -14.67 -50.43
C PHE A 30 -12.34 -13.53 -49.42
N LYS A 31 -13.40 -13.44 -48.63
CA LYS A 31 -13.47 -12.48 -47.53
C LYS A 31 -12.86 -13.12 -46.29
N LEU A 32 -11.81 -12.51 -45.75
CA LEU A 32 -11.21 -12.93 -44.50
C LEU A 32 -11.79 -12.08 -43.36
N ASN A 33 -12.44 -12.76 -42.41
CA ASN A 33 -12.90 -12.16 -41.17
C ASN A 33 -11.91 -12.52 -40.06
N ILE A 34 -11.08 -11.56 -39.64
CA ILE A 34 -10.22 -11.72 -38.47
C ILE A 34 -10.88 -11.03 -37.28
N VAL A 35 -11.05 -11.78 -36.19
CA VAL A 35 -11.61 -11.26 -34.94
C VAL A 35 -10.48 -11.22 -33.90
N TYR A 36 -10.13 -10.03 -33.41
CA TYR A 36 -9.14 -9.86 -32.36
C TYR A 36 -9.85 -9.65 -31.02
N SER A 37 -9.48 -10.42 -30.00
CA SER A 37 -9.89 -10.17 -28.61
C SER A 37 -8.86 -9.28 -27.93
N VAL A 38 -9.31 -8.20 -27.30
CA VAL A 38 -8.46 -7.40 -26.41
C VAL A 38 -8.88 -7.75 -24.98
N PRO A 39 -7.99 -8.26 -24.12
CA PRO A 39 -8.33 -8.48 -22.72
C PRO A 39 -8.59 -7.11 -22.07
N THR A 40 -9.84 -6.78 -21.81
CA THR A 40 -10.21 -5.64 -20.98
C THR A 40 -10.08 -6.06 -19.52
N THR A 41 -9.03 -5.63 -18.84
CA THR A 41 -9.02 -5.66 -17.38
C THR A 41 -10.03 -4.61 -16.91
N SER A 42 -11.13 -5.04 -16.31
CA SER A 42 -12.07 -4.12 -15.68
C SER A 42 -11.36 -3.45 -14.50
N LEU A 43 -11.22 -2.14 -14.59
CA LEU A 43 -10.82 -1.30 -13.47
C LEU A 43 -12.07 -0.90 -12.72
N ASN A 44 -12.03 -1.00 -11.41
CA ASN A 44 -13.12 -0.56 -10.55
C ASN A 44 -12.55 0.44 -9.54
N ALA A 45 -13.39 1.41 -9.16
CA ALA A 45 -13.06 2.34 -8.10
C ALA A 45 -13.41 1.70 -6.75
N TYR A 46 -12.42 1.60 -5.86
CA TYR A 46 -12.55 1.05 -4.53
C TYR A 46 -12.07 2.06 -3.49
N THR A 47 -12.77 2.17 -2.37
CA THR A 47 -12.21 2.88 -1.22
C THR A 47 -11.40 1.88 -0.40
N VAL A 48 -10.07 2.08 -0.33
CA VAL A 48 -9.23 1.36 0.62
C VAL A 48 -9.02 2.27 1.82
N SER A 49 -9.63 1.86 2.92
CA SER A 49 -9.44 2.44 4.23
C SER A 49 -8.45 1.59 5.01
N VAL A 50 -7.57 2.25 5.76
CA VAL A 50 -6.61 1.61 6.65
C VAL A 50 -6.83 2.14 8.06
N LYS A 51 -6.76 1.26 9.06
CA LYS A 51 -6.66 1.64 10.46
C LYS A 51 -5.27 1.31 10.97
N VAL A 52 -4.51 2.34 11.35
CA VAL A 52 -3.08 2.24 11.65
C VAL A 52 -2.67 3.28 12.69
N ALA A 53 -1.71 2.93 13.54
CA ALA A 53 -1.12 3.81 14.54
C ALA A 53 0.41 3.74 14.46
N PRO A 54 1.12 4.87 14.29
CA PRO A 54 2.55 4.96 14.56
C PRO A 54 2.78 4.82 16.07
N GLU A 55 3.77 4.01 16.46
CA GLU A 55 4.06 3.68 17.87
C GLU A 55 4.31 4.91 18.73
N GLY A 56 5.14 5.85 18.26
CA GLY A 56 5.50 7.03 19.04
C GLY A 56 4.34 8.00 19.25
N MET A 57 3.41 8.07 18.30
CA MET A 57 2.36 9.09 18.27
C MET A 57 1.06 8.67 18.97
N LEU A 58 0.96 7.42 19.45
CA LEU A 58 -0.25 6.89 20.08
C LEU A 58 -0.25 7.17 21.59
N ASP A 59 -1.26 7.90 22.07
CA ASP A 59 -1.57 7.96 23.50
C ASP A 59 -2.24 6.64 23.94
N GLN A 60 -1.55 5.89 24.78
CA GLN A 60 -2.01 4.59 25.26
C GLN A 60 -3.24 4.68 26.19
N ASN A 61 -3.49 5.84 26.79
CA ASN A 61 -4.61 6.02 27.72
C ASN A 61 -5.92 6.28 26.98
N SER A 62 -5.89 7.19 26.01
CA SER A 62 -7.05 7.55 25.20
C SER A 62 -7.21 6.69 23.95
N ASN A 63 -6.15 5.97 23.55
CA ASN A 63 -6.05 5.20 22.31
C ASN A 63 -6.34 6.05 21.06
N THR A 64 -5.82 7.29 21.09
CA THR A 64 -5.88 8.28 20.00
C THR A 64 -4.48 8.78 19.67
N LEU A 65 -4.28 9.37 18.49
CA LEU A 65 -3.01 10.03 18.18
C LEU A 65 -2.88 11.37 18.92
N TYR A 66 -1.68 11.73 19.35
CA TYR A 66 -1.38 13.08 19.87
C TYR A 66 -1.57 14.16 18.81
N ARG A 67 -1.36 13.80 17.55
CA ARG A 67 -1.47 14.67 16.39
C ARG A 67 -1.80 13.86 15.15
N THR A 68 -2.66 14.38 14.28
CA THR A 68 -2.83 13.77 12.95
C THR A 68 -1.52 13.76 12.16
N ASP A 69 -1.32 12.70 11.38
CA ASP A 69 -0.23 12.64 10.41
C ASP A 69 -0.67 11.94 9.13
N SER A 70 0.15 12.03 8.10
CA SER A 70 -0.08 11.41 6.80
C SER A 70 0.73 10.12 6.67
N VAL A 71 0.11 9.11 6.06
CA VAL A 71 0.77 7.86 5.68
C VAL A 71 0.62 7.64 4.18
N SER A 72 1.65 7.06 3.58
CA SER A 72 1.54 6.51 2.23
C SER A 72 0.97 5.11 2.32
N VAL A 73 -0.10 4.87 1.56
CA VAL A 73 -0.73 3.57 1.36
C VAL A 73 -0.35 3.10 -0.04
N LEU A 74 0.46 2.05 -0.11
CA LEU A 74 0.91 1.42 -1.34
C LEU A 74 0.17 0.11 -1.54
N ILE A 75 -0.29 -0.14 -2.75
CA ILE A 75 -0.95 -1.39 -3.15
C ILE A 75 0.03 -2.16 -4.03
N ARG A 76 0.44 -3.34 -3.58
CA ARG A 76 1.38 -4.21 -4.29
C ARG A 76 0.72 -5.53 -4.67
N LYS A 77 1.15 -6.14 -5.77
CA LYS A 77 0.66 -7.48 -6.16
C LYS A 77 0.89 -8.48 -5.04
N ALA A 78 -0.02 -9.43 -4.83
CA ALA A 78 0.18 -10.53 -3.87
C ALA A 78 1.14 -11.63 -4.37
N THR A 79 1.64 -11.52 -5.61
CA THR A 79 2.56 -12.49 -6.22
C THR A 79 3.87 -11.83 -6.62
N ALA A 80 4.97 -12.57 -6.46
CA ALA A 80 6.30 -12.12 -6.85
C ALA A 80 6.33 -11.66 -8.32
N PRO A 81 7.00 -10.54 -8.65
CA PRO A 81 7.92 -9.77 -7.80
C PRO A 81 7.27 -8.66 -6.96
N PHE A 82 5.97 -8.79 -6.62
CA PHE A 82 5.24 -7.87 -5.73
C PHE A 82 5.27 -6.40 -6.20
N GLU A 83 5.14 -6.24 -7.52
CA GLU A 83 5.15 -4.94 -8.18
C GLU A 83 4.15 -3.97 -7.56
N LEU A 84 4.55 -2.70 -7.50
CA LEU A 84 3.67 -1.60 -7.12
C LEU A 84 2.58 -1.43 -8.18
N VAL A 85 1.33 -1.41 -7.75
CA VAL A 85 0.15 -1.26 -8.60
C VAL A 85 -0.45 0.13 -8.46
N ASP A 86 -0.53 0.62 -7.23
CA ASP A 86 -1.08 1.93 -6.92
C ASP A 86 -0.43 2.49 -5.64
N SER A 87 -0.47 3.80 -5.46
CA SER A 87 0.03 4.47 -4.26
C SER A 87 -0.77 5.73 -4.00
N SER A 88 -1.03 6.01 -2.73
CA SER A 88 -1.84 7.16 -2.32
C SER A 88 -1.37 7.65 -0.95
N ILE A 89 -1.59 8.92 -0.64
CA ILE A 89 -1.29 9.49 0.69
C ILE A 89 -2.62 9.83 1.34
N THR A 90 -2.83 9.37 2.58
CA THR A 90 -4.01 9.72 3.38
C THR A 90 -3.59 10.24 4.74
N ARG A 91 -4.38 11.14 5.30
CA ARG A 91 -4.24 11.62 6.67
C ARG A 91 -4.99 10.67 7.60
N ILE A 92 -4.33 10.25 8.65
CA ILE A 92 -4.93 9.42 9.70
C ILE A 92 -5.70 10.33 10.66
N ASP A 93 -6.96 9.99 10.90
CA ASP A 93 -7.81 10.63 11.90
C ASP A 93 -7.37 10.26 13.32
N GLU A 94 -7.30 11.24 14.22
CA GLU A 94 -6.71 11.10 15.56
C GLU A 94 -7.49 10.11 16.43
N ALA A 95 -8.83 10.15 16.35
CA ALA A 95 -9.69 9.37 17.23
C ALA A 95 -9.95 7.96 16.71
N THR A 96 -10.17 7.82 15.40
CA THR A 96 -10.50 6.53 14.79
C THR A 96 -9.27 5.74 14.36
N LEU A 97 -8.13 6.42 14.21
CA LEU A 97 -6.88 5.90 13.63
C LEU A 97 -7.05 5.48 12.17
N THR A 98 -8.06 6.02 11.48
CA THR A 98 -8.39 5.64 10.10
C THR A 98 -7.94 6.68 9.08
N GLY A 99 -7.45 6.21 7.93
CA GLY A 99 -7.24 6.99 6.72
C GLY A 99 -7.85 6.25 5.54
N SER A 100 -8.35 6.98 4.55
CA SER A 100 -9.01 6.37 3.39
C SER A 100 -8.52 7.03 2.10
N ASN A 101 -8.36 6.22 1.06
CA ASN A 101 -8.09 6.68 -0.30
C ASN A 101 -8.99 5.95 -1.29
N LEU A 102 -9.24 6.62 -2.42
CA LEU A 102 -9.86 5.98 -3.57
C LEU A 102 -8.75 5.39 -4.44
N ASN A 103 -8.87 4.11 -4.76
CA ASN A 103 -7.95 3.39 -5.62
C ASN A 103 -8.71 2.86 -6.84
N ILE A 104 -8.07 2.87 -8.00
CA ILE A 104 -8.66 2.39 -9.26
C ILE A 104 -7.79 1.25 -9.78
N LEU A 105 -8.20 0.02 -9.46
CA LEU A 105 -7.43 -1.18 -9.78
C LEU A 105 -8.36 -2.35 -10.19
N PRO A 106 -7.81 -3.41 -10.81
CA PRO A 106 -8.55 -4.65 -11.02
C PRO A 106 -8.89 -5.32 -9.69
N ALA A 107 -9.93 -6.17 -9.70
CA ALA A 107 -10.17 -7.08 -8.58
C ALA A 107 -9.05 -8.14 -8.51
N GLY A 108 -8.58 -8.45 -7.30
CA GLY A 108 -7.49 -9.38 -7.04
C GLY A 108 -7.04 -9.38 -5.58
N SER A 109 -6.05 -10.22 -5.26
CA SER A 109 -5.36 -10.15 -3.97
C SER A 109 -4.15 -9.22 -4.06
N TYR A 110 -4.01 -8.34 -3.09
CA TYR A 110 -2.95 -7.34 -3.02
C TYR A 110 -2.42 -7.21 -1.60
N TYR A 111 -1.14 -6.87 -1.47
CA TYR A 111 -0.61 -6.37 -0.20
C TYR A 111 -0.93 -4.89 -0.07
N ILE A 112 -1.42 -4.50 1.11
CA ILE A 112 -1.55 -3.10 1.52
C ILE A 112 -0.31 -2.80 2.35
N VAL A 113 0.49 -1.83 1.92
CA VAL A 113 1.74 -1.45 2.58
C VAL A 113 1.62 -0.04 3.09
N ILE A 114 2.00 0.16 4.35
CA ILE A 114 2.02 1.47 5.00
C ILE A 114 3.46 1.95 5.08
N ARG A 115 3.69 3.20 4.65
CA ARG A 115 4.89 3.97 4.98
C ARG A 115 4.50 5.24 5.72
N HIS A 116 5.16 5.48 6.84
CA HIS A 116 5.05 6.70 7.61
C HIS A 116 6.42 7.37 7.65
N ARG A 117 6.47 8.69 7.87
CA ARG A 117 7.69 9.50 7.72
C ARG A 117 8.86 9.00 8.58
N ASN A 118 8.55 8.43 9.74
CA ASN A 118 9.54 7.98 10.72
C ASN A 118 9.30 6.53 11.18
N GLY A 119 8.47 5.78 10.44
CA GLY A 119 8.07 4.43 10.80
C GLY A 119 8.64 3.37 9.86
N ILE A 120 8.73 2.13 10.35
CA ILE A 120 9.11 0.98 9.54
C ILE A 120 8.05 0.70 8.47
N GLU A 121 8.47 0.36 7.25
CA GLU A 121 7.52 -0.08 6.21
C GLU A 121 6.82 -1.36 6.68
N THR A 122 5.50 -1.31 6.78
CA THR A 122 4.69 -2.44 7.28
C THR A 122 3.78 -2.96 6.17
N TRP A 123 3.91 -4.24 5.85
CA TRP A 123 3.07 -4.95 4.88
C TRP A 123 1.90 -5.63 5.58
N SER A 124 0.73 -5.65 4.94
CA SER A 124 -0.43 -6.43 5.40
C SER A 124 -0.10 -7.92 5.55
N LYS A 125 -0.95 -8.64 6.30
CA LYS A 125 -0.80 -10.06 6.60
C LYS A 125 -0.41 -10.93 5.38
N SER A 126 0.24 -12.05 5.68
CA SER A 126 0.62 -13.03 4.66
C SER A 126 -0.57 -13.50 3.82
N GLY A 127 -0.36 -13.57 2.49
CA GLY A 127 -1.40 -13.91 1.51
C GLY A 127 -2.13 -12.70 0.90
N GLY A 128 -1.94 -11.50 1.45
CA GLY A 128 -2.57 -10.27 0.99
C GLY A 128 -4.06 -10.18 1.34
N GLU A 129 -4.68 -9.10 0.87
CA GLU A 129 -6.10 -8.82 1.02
C GLU A 129 -6.80 -8.83 -0.34
N ALA A 130 -8.00 -9.42 -0.36
CA ALA A 130 -8.85 -9.36 -1.53
C ALA A 130 -9.42 -7.94 -1.70
N LEU A 131 -8.94 -7.24 -2.72
CA LEU A 131 -9.50 -5.97 -3.19
C LEU A 131 -10.31 -6.27 -4.45
N GLY A 132 -11.58 -5.89 -4.52
CA GLY A 132 -12.40 -6.38 -5.62
C GLY A 132 -13.89 -6.08 -5.53
N SER A 133 -14.39 -5.77 -4.34
CA SER A 133 -15.80 -5.46 -4.10
C SER A 133 -15.96 -4.45 -2.97
N GLY A 134 -16.57 -3.29 -3.26
CA GLY A 134 -16.96 -2.32 -2.24
C GLY A 134 -15.81 -1.60 -1.53
N ASN A 135 -16.11 -1.05 -0.36
CA ASN A 135 -15.15 -0.40 0.52
C ASN A 135 -14.45 -1.45 1.38
N VAL A 136 -13.12 -1.42 1.41
CA VAL A 136 -12.29 -2.31 2.23
C VAL A 136 -11.70 -1.52 3.38
N LEU A 137 -11.89 -1.96 4.62
CA LEU A 137 -11.16 -1.44 5.78
C LEU A 137 -10.16 -2.50 6.25
N TYR A 138 -8.88 -2.22 6.07
CA TYR A 138 -7.82 -3.06 6.61
C TYR A 138 -7.32 -2.52 7.95
N ASN A 139 -7.39 -3.33 9.02
CA ASN A 139 -7.12 -2.89 10.37
C ASN A 139 -5.85 -3.52 10.96
N PHE A 140 -4.72 -2.83 10.82
CA PHE A 140 -3.43 -3.22 11.40
C PHE A 140 -3.47 -3.29 12.93
N THR A 141 -4.26 -2.44 13.59
CA THR A 141 -4.26 -2.30 15.06
C THR A 141 -4.88 -3.48 15.82
N SER A 142 -5.57 -4.39 15.12
CA SER A 142 -6.40 -5.43 15.75
C SER A 142 -5.64 -6.65 16.26
N ALA A 143 -4.54 -7.04 15.60
CA ALA A 143 -3.71 -8.17 15.99
C ALA A 143 -2.32 -8.04 15.37
N GLN A 144 -1.30 -8.58 16.03
CA GLN A 144 0.07 -8.61 15.49
C GLN A 144 0.12 -9.29 14.10
N SER A 145 -0.71 -10.30 13.90
CA SER A 145 -0.83 -11.06 12.64
C SER A 145 -1.44 -10.31 11.46
N GLN A 146 -1.86 -9.05 11.67
CA GLN A 146 -2.24 -8.16 10.56
C GLN A 146 -1.03 -7.56 9.85
N ALA A 147 0.18 -7.72 10.39
CA ALA A 147 1.41 -7.42 9.67
C ALA A 147 2.09 -8.70 9.19
N TYR A 148 2.70 -8.64 8.01
CA TYR A 148 3.57 -9.71 7.55
C TYR A 148 4.67 -9.98 8.58
N GLY A 149 4.90 -11.26 8.90
CA GLY A 149 5.90 -11.65 9.91
C GLY A 149 5.60 -11.19 11.34
N ASN A 150 4.36 -10.77 11.63
CA ASN A 150 4.00 -10.18 12.93
C ASN A 150 4.83 -8.93 13.30
N ASN A 151 5.24 -8.15 12.30
CA ASN A 151 6.17 -7.02 12.47
C ASN A 151 5.50 -5.74 13.01
N MET A 152 4.90 -5.84 14.20
CA MET A 152 4.27 -4.73 14.93
C MET A 152 4.47 -4.90 16.43
N THR A 153 4.32 -3.81 17.17
CA THR A 153 4.41 -3.76 18.64
C THR A 153 3.07 -3.44 19.26
N LEU A 154 2.82 -3.92 20.47
CA LEU A 154 1.59 -3.62 21.21
C LEU A 154 1.83 -2.40 22.12
N LYS A 155 1.01 -1.35 21.97
CA LYS A 155 0.98 -0.19 22.86
C LYS A 155 -0.44 -0.01 23.39
N GLY A 156 -0.59 -0.05 24.71
CA GLY A 156 -1.91 -0.14 25.35
C GLY A 156 -2.70 -1.35 24.82
N THR A 157 -3.73 -1.09 24.03
CA THR A 157 -4.62 -2.11 23.45
C THR A 157 -4.52 -2.23 21.92
N SER A 158 -3.69 -1.41 21.27
CA SER A 158 -3.57 -1.36 19.80
C SER A 158 -2.18 -1.79 19.33
N TYR A 159 -2.14 -2.57 18.26
CA TYR A 159 -0.89 -2.85 17.56
C TYR A 159 -0.47 -1.66 16.70
N CYS A 160 0.80 -1.31 16.78
CA CYS A 160 1.39 -0.12 16.18
C CYS A 160 2.54 -0.49 15.25
N ILE A 161 2.73 0.36 14.24
CA ILE A 161 3.92 0.35 13.39
C ILE A 161 5.08 0.92 14.20
N TYR A 162 6.21 0.21 14.22
CA TYR A 162 7.42 0.68 14.90
C TYR A 162 7.87 2.04 14.37
N SER A 163 8.20 2.95 15.29
CA SER A 163 8.79 4.27 14.99
C SER A 163 10.31 4.23 15.17
N GLY A 164 11.04 5.06 14.44
CA GLY A 164 12.50 5.19 14.54
C GLY A 164 13.27 4.96 13.25
N ASN A 165 12.63 4.54 12.15
CA ASN A 165 13.30 4.46 10.85
C ASN A 165 13.26 5.84 10.16
N VAL A 166 14.11 6.75 10.62
CA VAL A 166 14.11 8.15 10.18
C VAL A 166 14.89 8.35 8.89
N ASN A 167 15.86 7.48 8.60
CA ASN A 167 16.63 7.50 7.37
C ASN A 167 15.97 6.71 6.21
N GLN A 168 14.92 5.93 6.51
CA GLN A 168 14.13 5.13 5.57
C GLN A 168 14.94 4.04 4.84
N ASP A 169 15.86 3.36 5.54
CA ASP A 169 16.75 2.33 4.98
C ASP A 169 16.32 0.86 5.22
N ASP A 170 15.05 0.68 5.61
CA ASP A 170 14.40 -0.60 5.94
C ASP A 170 14.85 -1.23 7.29
N ILE A 171 15.70 -0.57 8.07
CA ILE A 171 16.13 -1.00 9.41
C ILE A 171 15.99 0.16 10.41
N ILE A 172 15.89 -0.16 11.70
CA ILE A 172 16.06 0.83 12.78
C ILE A 172 17.37 0.49 13.46
N ASP A 173 18.38 1.35 13.36
CA ASP A 173 19.70 1.11 13.94
C ASP A 173 20.40 2.37 14.48
N GLY A 174 21.72 2.26 14.71
CA GLY A 174 22.53 3.35 15.24
C GLY A 174 22.64 4.56 14.30
N LEU A 175 22.40 4.41 13.00
CA LEU A 175 22.37 5.52 12.05
C LEU A 175 21.12 6.37 12.26
N ASP A 176 19.96 5.74 12.49
CA ASP A 176 18.74 6.46 12.88
C ASP A 176 18.92 7.17 14.22
N LEU A 177 19.45 6.44 15.21
CA LEU A 177 19.68 6.99 16.54
C LEU A 177 20.60 8.22 16.50
N SER A 178 21.63 8.19 15.65
CA SER A 178 22.55 9.33 15.47
C SER A 178 21.86 10.57 14.89
N LEU A 179 20.85 10.39 14.04
CA LEU A 179 20.07 11.50 13.48
C LEU A 179 19.16 12.12 14.55
N VAL A 180 18.46 11.27 15.32
CA VAL A 180 17.62 11.73 16.44
C VAL A 180 18.46 12.41 17.51
N ASP A 181 19.63 11.86 17.86
CA ASP A 181 20.56 12.43 18.84
C ASP A 181 21.07 13.82 18.45
N ASN A 182 21.39 14.01 17.16
CA ASN A 182 21.85 15.30 16.65
C ASN A 182 20.76 16.37 16.81
N ASP A 183 19.52 16.06 16.43
CA ASP A 183 18.40 16.98 16.55
C ASP A 183 17.99 17.22 18.01
N ALA A 184 18.05 16.18 18.85
CA ALA A 184 17.80 16.31 20.29
C ALA A 184 18.85 17.19 20.98
N TYR A 185 20.13 17.04 20.62
CA TYR A 185 21.21 17.89 21.12
C TYR A 185 21.01 19.37 20.74
N ASN A 186 20.48 19.62 19.55
CA ASN A 186 20.18 20.96 19.07
C ASN A 186 18.85 21.53 19.57
N PHE A 187 18.06 20.74 20.33
CA PHE A 187 16.69 21.07 20.72
C PHE A 187 15.84 21.49 19.51
N SER A 188 15.98 20.77 18.40
CA SER A 188 15.20 21.00 17.18
C SER A 188 13.70 20.93 17.51
N SER A 189 12.94 21.95 17.07
CA SER A 189 11.51 22.05 17.37
C SER A 189 10.69 22.30 16.11
N GLY A 190 9.52 21.66 16.02
CA GLY A 190 8.59 21.69 14.91
C GLY A 190 8.44 20.32 14.26
N TYR A 191 7.91 20.31 13.03
CA TYR A 191 7.64 19.08 12.31
C TYR A 191 8.92 18.49 11.69
N PHE A 192 9.68 17.74 12.50
CA PHE A 192 10.87 17.02 12.10
C PHE A 192 10.59 15.52 11.91
N VAL A 193 11.38 14.85 11.06
CA VAL A 193 11.28 13.38 10.91
C VAL A 193 11.77 12.65 12.17
N THR A 194 12.67 13.27 12.91
CA THR A 194 13.28 12.82 14.16
C THR A 194 12.40 13.06 15.39
N ASP A 195 11.33 13.86 15.26
CA ASP A 195 10.24 13.94 16.23
C ASP A 195 9.34 12.70 16.03
N LEU A 196 9.59 11.68 16.85
CA LEU A 196 8.97 10.36 16.77
C LEU A 196 7.64 10.32 17.54
N ASN A 197 7.54 11.09 18.62
CA ASN A 197 6.37 11.11 19.49
C ASN A 197 5.29 12.11 19.01
N GLY A 198 5.67 13.08 18.15
CA GLY A 198 4.77 14.06 17.56
C GLY A 198 4.45 15.27 18.45
N ASP A 199 5.28 15.60 19.45
CA ASP A 199 5.08 16.70 20.39
C ASP A 199 5.75 18.03 19.95
N ASP A 200 6.27 18.07 18.72
CA ASP A 200 6.98 19.19 18.10
C ASP A 200 8.33 19.54 18.77
N ILE A 201 8.91 18.68 19.61
CA ILE A 201 10.24 18.87 20.20
C ILE A 201 11.04 17.56 20.09
N VAL A 202 12.15 17.58 19.36
CA VAL A 202 13.06 16.43 19.35
C VAL A 202 13.84 16.42 20.66
N ASP A 203 13.62 15.40 21.48
CA ASP A 203 14.28 15.30 22.79
C ASP A 203 14.65 13.86 23.22
N ALA A 204 14.97 13.70 24.51
CA ALA A 204 15.38 12.41 25.07
C ALA A 204 14.30 11.32 24.97
N SER A 205 13.02 11.69 24.82
CA SER A 205 11.91 10.74 24.68
C SER A 205 11.87 10.11 23.29
N ASP A 206 12.15 10.87 22.22
CA ASP A 206 12.33 10.33 20.86
C ASP A 206 13.54 9.42 20.79
N LEU A 207 14.65 9.85 21.40
CA LEU A 207 15.87 9.05 21.52
C LEU A 207 15.60 7.69 22.19
N ALA A 208 14.89 7.69 23.32
CA ALA A 208 14.56 6.46 24.03
C ALA A 208 13.67 5.52 23.21
N LEU A 209 12.75 6.08 22.41
CA LEU A 209 11.91 5.29 21.51
C LEU A 209 12.73 4.66 20.37
N CYS A 210 13.60 5.45 19.73
CA CYS A 210 14.49 4.97 18.68
C CYS A 210 15.45 3.89 19.20
N ASP A 211 16.09 4.12 20.35
CA ASP A 211 17.04 3.20 20.97
C ASP A 211 16.39 1.87 21.36
N MET A 212 15.15 1.90 21.87
CA MET A 212 14.40 0.69 22.19
C MET A 212 14.13 -0.17 20.94
N ASN A 213 13.80 0.46 19.82
CA ASN A 213 13.53 -0.29 18.58
C ASN A 213 14.81 -0.71 17.87
N ALA A 214 15.88 0.09 17.94
CA ALA A 214 17.20 -0.26 17.43
C ALA A 214 17.80 -1.46 18.19
N SER A 215 17.71 -1.47 19.52
CA SER A 215 18.19 -2.58 20.35
C SER A 215 17.40 -3.88 20.15
N ASN A 216 16.16 -3.78 19.67
CA ASN A 216 15.34 -4.92 19.25
C ASN A 216 15.60 -5.37 17.80
N PHE A 217 16.52 -4.75 17.08
CA PHE A 217 16.84 -5.03 15.68
C PHE A 217 15.60 -5.00 14.77
N VAL A 218 14.72 -4.02 14.99
CA VAL A 218 13.52 -3.86 14.17
C VAL A 218 13.92 -3.57 12.72
N ALA A 219 13.35 -4.34 11.80
CA ALA A 219 13.60 -4.23 10.36
C ALA A 219 12.31 -4.47 9.58
N VAL A 220 12.27 -4.05 8.32
CA VAL A 220 11.14 -4.36 7.43
C VAL A 220 11.06 -5.88 7.23
N VAL A 221 9.86 -6.42 7.43
CA VAL A 221 9.53 -7.80 7.09
C VAL A 221 8.47 -7.78 6.00
N ARG A 222 8.81 -8.37 4.85
CA ARG A 222 7.97 -8.39 3.64
C ARG A 222 8.06 -9.76 2.94
N PRO A 223 7.07 -10.08 2.06
CA PRO A 223 7.01 -11.35 1.33
C PRO A 223 8.21 -11.66 0.43
#